data_AF-A0A0N8S5P6-F1
#
_entry.id   AF-A0A0N8S5P6-F1
#
_cell.length_a   1.000
_cell.length_b   1.000
_cell.length_c   1.000
_cell.angle_alpha   90.00
_cell.angle_beta   90.00
_cell.angle_gamma   90.00
#
_symmetry.space_group_name_H-M   'P 1'
#
loop_
_entity.id
_entity.type
_entity.pdbx_description
1 polymer ?
#
loop_
_entity_poly.entity_id
_entity_poly.type
_entity_poly.pdbx_seq_one_letter_code
_entity_poly.pdbx_strand_id
1 'polypeptide(L)'
;MTLFTTDYLEYYLTLVSWVVHNGIWAVLVSSGVFAIPFVAIIIQEWLKARAEGADEGNKGVLSSARIENRVWVAIVVVMFAGIPFIDVDLNTIKYDQARSAQCQVSVPQPSDTGWSQSFLDP
;
A
#
# COMPACT_ATOMS: atom_id res chain seq x y z
N MET A 1 8.69 4.59 -14.56
CA MET A 1 8.32 3.41 -15.38
C MET A 1 7.01 3.75 -16.08
N THR A 2 6.85 3.45 -17.37
CA THR A 2 5.59 3.72 -18.10
C THR A 2 4.75 2.45 -18.13
N LEU A 3 3.51 2.52 -17.65
CA LEU A 3 2.53 1.45 -17.76
C LEU A 3 1.72 1.65 -19.05
N PHE A 4 1.65 0.61 -19.88
CA PHE A 4 0.85 0.59 -21.09
C PHE A 4 -0.42 -0.21 -20.85
N THR A 5 -1.58 0.38 -21.16
CA THR A 5 -2.86 -0.33 -21.14
C THR A 5 -3.39 -0.43 -22.56
N THR A 6 -4.08 -1.53 -22.85
CA THR A 6 -4.64 -1.78 -24.19
C THR A 6 -6.15 -1.56 -24.22
N ASP A 7 -6.80 -1.64 -23.05
CA ASP A 7 -8.23 -1.38 -22.89
C ASP A 7 -8.50 -0.08 -22.12
N TYR A 8 -9.61 0.56 -22.48
CA TYR A 8 -10.11 1.81 -21.90
C TYR A 8 -10.56 1.60 -20.45
N LEU A 9 -11.22 0.48 -20.17
CA LEU A 9 -11.62 0.12 -18.81
C LEU A 9 -10.40 -0.14 -17.92
N GLU A 10 -9.40 -0.84 -18.46
CA GLU A 10 -8.14 -1.12 -17.79
C GLU A 10 -7.38 0.17 -17.41
N TYR A 11 -7.38 1.17 -18.29
CA TYR A 11 -6.82 2.49 -18.01
C TYR A 11 -7.45 3.15 -16.77
N TYR A 12 -8.77 3.25 -16.71
CA TYR A 12 -9.44 3.90 -15.59
C TYR A 12 -9.42 3.05 -14.31
N LEU A 13 -9.52 1.72 -14.42
CA LEU A 13 -9.44 0.83 -13.25
C LEU A 13 -8.06 0.88 -12.61
N THR A 14 -6.99 0.90 -13.39
CA THR A 14 -5.62 1.04 -12.87
C THR A 14 -5.42 2.41 -12.23
N LEU A 15 -5.91 3.48 -12.85
CA LEU A 15 -5.87 4.84 -12.32
C LEU A 15 -6.62 4.94 -10.97
N VAL A 16 -7.89 4.53 -10.92
CA VAL A 16 -8.71 4.62 -9.70
C VAL A 16 -8.16 3.71 -8.59
N SER A 17 -7.71 2.50 -8.92
CA SER A 17 -7.10 1.60 -7.92
C SER A 17 -5.87 2.23 -7.29
N TRP A 18 -5.08 2.96 -8.09
CA TRP A 18 -3.89 3.67 -7.62
C TRP A 18 -4.23 4.82 -6.68
N VAL A 19 -5.19 5.67 -7.06
CA VAL A 19 -5.68 6.79 -6.22
C VAL A 19 -6.23 6.28 -4.89
N VAL A 20 -7.04 5.22 -4.93
CA VAL A 20 -7.61 4.61 -3.72
C VAL A 20 -6.52 4.02 -2.83
N HIS A 21 -5.52 3.32 -3.40
CA HIS A 21 -4.41 2.75 -2.64
C HIS A 21 -3.61 3.83 -1.89
N ASN A 22 -3.22 4.91 -2.58
CA ASN A 22 -2.52 6.03 -1.94
C ASN A 22 -3.37 6.75 -0.90
N GLY A 23 -4.67 6.92 -1.17
CA GLY A 23 -5.62 7.49 -0.22
C GLY A 23 -5.73 6.67 1.07
N ILE A 24 -5.87 5.33 0.97
CA ILE A 24 -5.91 4.43 2.12
C ILE A 24 -4.63 4.54 2.94
N TRP A 25 -3.46 4.52 2.28
CA TRP A 25 -2.18 4.67 2.97
C TRP A 25 -2.06 6.01 3.69
N ALA A 26 -2.42 7.12 3.05
CA ALA A 26 -2.40 8.45 3.65
C ALA A 26 -3.31 8.52 4.90
N VAL A 27 -4.50 7.93 4.84
CA VAL A 27 -5.42 7.84 5.98
C VAL A 27 -4.84 6.98 7.10
N LEU A 28 -4.20 5.84 6.79
CA LEU A 28 -3.56 4.98 7.79
C LEU A 28 -2.42 5.69 8.53
N VAL A 29 -1.62 6.50 7.81
CA VAL A 29 -0.55 7.31 8.41
C VAL A 29 -1.14 8.46 9.24
N SER A 30 -2.12 9.19 8.70
CA SER A 30 -2.74 10.33 9.39
C SER A 30 -3.51 9.93 10.65
N SER A 31 -4.13 8.74 10.67
CA SER A 31 -4.87 8.21 11.82
C SER A 31 -3.97 7.48 12.82
N GLY A 32 -2.73 7.17 12.45
CA GLY A 32 -1.81 6.38 13.27
C GLY A 32 -2.17 4.90 13.37
N VAL A 33 -3.13 4.41 12.57
CA VAL A 33 -3.58 3.00 12.59
C VAL A 33 -2.45 2.03 12.24
N PHE A 34 -1.45 2.48 11.48
CA PHE A 34 -0.24 1.69 11.22
C PHE A 34 0.51 1.25 12.49
N ALA A 35 0.31 1.95 13.62
CA ALA A 35 0.94 1.65 14.91
C ALA A 35 0.26 0.51 15.69
N ILE A 36 -0.99 0.15 15.36
CA ILE A 36 -1.75 -0.91 16.03
C ILE A 36 -0.98 -2.24 16.16
N PRO A 37 -0.36 -2.81 15.09
CA PRO A 37 0.40 -4.06 15.22
C PRO A 37 1.55 -3.97 16.22
N PHE A 38 2.21 -2.81 16.33
CA PHE A 38 3.29 -2.60 17.30
C PHE A 38 2.78 -2.59 18.73
N VAL A 39 1.69 -1.84 18.98
CA VAL A 39 1.05 -1.79 20.29
C VAL A 39 0.53 -3.17 20.71
N ALA A 40 -0.05 -3.93 19.77
CA ALA A 40 -0.50 -5.29 20.03
C ALA A 40 0.64 -6.22 20.46
N ILE A 41 1.81 -6.14 19.81
CA ILE A 41 3.00 -6.94 20.19
C ILE A 41 3.46 -6.58 21.60
N ILE A 42 3.53 -5.28 21.91
CA ILE A 42 3.95 -4.81 23.25
C ILE A 42 2.99 -5.31 24.32
N ILE A 43 1.67 -5.19 24.10
CA ILE A 43 0.66 -5.66 25.06
C ILE A 43 0.72 -7.18 25.22
N GLN A 44 0.86 -7.94 24.12
CA GLN A 44 0.97 -9.40 24.19
C GLN A 44 2.17 -9.84 25.03
N GLU A 45 3.34 -9.24 24.82
CA GLU A 45 4.51 -9.62 25.62
C GLU A 45 4.41 -9.10 27.05
N TRP A 46 3.83 -7.92 27.28
CA TRP A 46 3.57 -7.42 28.64
C TRP A 46 2.65 -8.35 29.43
N LEU A 47 1.56 -8.84 28.82
CA LEU A 47 0.68 -9.84 29.42
C LEU A 47 1.41 -11.17 29.67
N LYS A 48 2.25 -11.60 28.73
CA LYS A 48 3.02 -12.84 28.86
C LYS A 48 4.07 -12.77 29.97
N ALA A 49 4.79 -11.66 30.07
CA ALA A 49 5.74 -11.40 31.15
C ALA A 49 5.06 -11.32 32.54
N ARG A 50 3.79 -10.90 32.59
CA ARG A 50 2.98 -10.91 33.83
C ARG A 50 2.45 -12.30 34.18
N ALA A 51 2.18 -13.14 33.19
CA ALA A 51 1.72 -14.52 33.38
C ALA A 51 2.86 -15.47 33.78
N GLU A 52 4.07 -15.24 33.27
CA GLU A 52 5.30 -15.97 33.65
C GLU A 52 5.83 -15.45 35.00
N GLY A 53 5.19 -15.87 36.10
CA GLY A 53 5.59 -15.57 37.48
C GLY A 53 7.06 -15.88 37.80
N ALA A 54 7.56 -15.36 38.93
CA ALA A 54 8.97 -15.12 39.34
C ALA A 54 10.05 -16.23 39.18
N ASP A 55 9.75 -17.36 38.54
CA ASP A 55 10.49 -18.61 38.65
C ASP A 55 11.35 -18.99 37.43
N GLU A 56 11.77 -18.01 36.62
CA GLU A 56 12.77 -18.24 35.57
C GLU A 56 13.89 -17.21 35.73
N GLY A 57 15.07 -17.66 36.18
CA GLY A 57 16.27 -16.83 36.14
C GLY A 57 16.58 -16.41 34.69
N ASN A 58 16.88 -15.12 34.51
CA ASN A 58 17.18 -14.45 33.23
C ASN A 58 15.99 -14.16 32.27
N LYS A 59 14.83 -13.74 32.81
CA LYS A 59 13.63 -13.32 32.05
C LYS A 59 13.86 -12.16 31.07
N GLY A 60 14.83 -11.28 31.34
CA GLY A 60 15.06 -10.06 30.57
C GLY A 60 15.60 -10.34 29.16
N VAL A 61 16.59 -11.23 29.05
CA VAL A 61 17.29 -11.48 27.78
C VAL A 61 16.47 -12.36 26.83
N LEU A 62 15.71 -13.32 27.37
CA LEU A 62 14.89 -14.22 26.54
C LEU A 62 13.59 -13.56 26.06
N SER A 63 12.97 -12.69 26.88
CA SER A 63 11.81 -11.89 26.46
C SER A 63 12.21 -10.75 25.53
N SER A 64 13.36 -10.09 25.75
CA SER A 64 13.84 -9.03 24.86
C SER A 64 14.13 -9.53 23.44
N ALA A 65 14.75 -10.71 23.30
CA ALA A 65 15.02 -11.31 21.99
C ALA A 65 13.73 -11.67 21.22
N ARG A 66 12.67 -12.06 21.94
CA ARG A 66 11.37 -12.39 21.34
C ARG A 66 10.60 -11.14 20.89
N ILE A 67 10.63 -10.07 21.70
CA ILE A 67 10.06 -8.77 21.33
C ILE A 67 10.79 -8.23 20.10
N GLU A 68 12.11 -8.25 20.12
CA GLU A 68 12.95 -7.75 19.03
C GLU A 68 12.62 -8.43 17.71
N ASN A 69 12.57 -9.77 17.67
CA ASN A 69 12.22 -10.50 16.46
C ASN A 69 10.79 -10.18 15.97
N ARG A 70 9.80 -10.10 16.87
CA ARG A 70 8.41 -9.79 16.49
C ARG A 70 8.23 -8.36 15.99
N VAL A 71 8.92 -7.40 16.62
CA VAL A 71 8.92 -6.00 16.18
C VAL A 71 9.60 -5.88 14.82
N TRP A 72 10.73 -6.56 14.60
CA TRP A 72 11.37 -6.62 13.28
C TRP A 72 10.46 -7.17 12.19
N VAL A 73 9.75 -8.26 12.47
CA VAL A 73 8.76 -8.81 11.53
C VAL A 73 7.65 -7.78 11.24
N ALA A 74 7.14 -7.08 12.25
CA ALA A 74 6.13 -6.04 12.05
C ALA A 74 6.65 -4.86 11.21
N ILE A 75 7.90 -4.42 11.42
CA ILE A 75 8.55 -3.39 10.59
C ILE A 75 8.64 -3.85 9.14
N VAL A 76 9.10 -5.08 8.90
CA VAL A 76 9.22 -5.64 7.56
C VAL A 76 7.84 -5.72 6.89
N VAL A 77 6.81 -6.18 7.60
CA VAL A 77 5.44 -6.25 7.05
C VAL A 77 4.94 -4.86 6.65
N VAL A 78 5.08 -3.86 7.52
CA VAL A 78 4.63 -2.49 7.21
C VAL A 78 5.44 -1.91 6.05
N MET A 79 6.75 -2.15 6.03
CA MET A 79 7.64 -1.69 4.98
C MET A 79 7.21 -2.25 3.62
N PHE A 80 7.04 -3.57 3.48
CA PHE A 80 6.75 -4.20 2.19
C PHE A 80 5.28 -4.19 1.77
N ALA A 81 4.34 -4.23 2.72
CA ALA A 81 2.91 -4.32 2.42
C ALA A 81 2.16 -2.99 2.53
N GLY A 82 2.69 -2.03 3.30
CA GLY A 82 2.02 -0.76 3.58
C GLY A 82 2.53 0.39 2.73
N ILE A 83 3.85 0.50 2.55
CA ILE A 83 4.45 1.68 1.92
C ILE A 83 4.30 1.59 0.39
N PRO A 84 3.58 2.54 -0.26
CA PRO A 84 3.60 2.65 -1.71
C PRO A 84 4.98 3.17 -2.15
N PHE A 85 5.88 2.27 -2.54
CA PHE A 85 7.25 2.63 -2.95
C PHE A 85 7.36 3.27 -4.33
N ILE A 86 6.33 3.13 -5.15
CA ILE A 86 6.36 3.57 -6.54
C ILE A 86 5.39 4.73 -6.65
N ASP A 87 5.83 5.98 -6.66
CA ASP A 87 4.94 7.09 -7.02
C ASP A 87 4.67 7.03 -8.53
N VAL A 88 3.59 6.36 -8.94
CA VAL A 88 3.16 6.36 -10.34
C VAL A 88 2.46 7.69 -10.60
N ASP A 89 3.17 8.59 -11.28
CA ASP A 89 2.63 9.85 -11.77
C ASP A 89 1.50 9.54 -12.78
N LEU A 90 0.30 10.10 -12.57
CA LEU A 90 -0.88 9.87 -13.41
C LEU A 90 -0.63 10.23 -14.88
N ASN A 91 0.38 11.06 -15.15
CA ASN A 91 0.84 11.41 -16.50
C ASN A 91 1.66 10.30 -17.19
N THR A 92 2.03 9.22 -16.48
CA THR A 92 2.88 8.14 -17.00
C THR A 92 2.12 6.92 -17.52
N ILE A 93 0.79 6.86 -17.32
CA ILE A 93 -0.05 5.82 -17.94
C ILE A 93 -0.33 6.25 -19.38
N LYS A 94 0.17 5.48 -20.36
CA LYS A 94 -0.08 5.73 -21.78
C LYS A 94 -1.00 4.66 -22.36
N TYR A 95 -2.03 5.12 -23.05
CA TYR A 95 -2.92 4.25 -23.82
C TYR A 95 -2.27 3.90 -25.17
N ASP A 96 -2.07 2.62 -25.45
CA ASP A 96 -1.47 2.17 -26.72
C ASP A 96 -2.53 2.05 -27.83
N GLN A 97 -2.48 2.97 -28.80
CA GLN A 97 -3.41 3.02 -29.93
C GLN A 97 -3.05 2.06 -31.08
N ALA A 98 -1.88 1.39 -31.05
CA ALA A 98 -1.43 0.54 -32.15
C ALA A 98 -2.43 -0.59 -32.44
N ARG A 99 -3.08 -1.15 -31.42
CA ARG A 99 -4.09 -2.22 -31.59
C ARG A 99 -5.44 -1.70 -32.09
N SER A 100 -5.87 -0.53 -31.64
CA SER A 100 -7.14 0.08 -32.06
C SER A 100 -7.11 0.51 -33.53
N ALA A 101 -5.95 0.99 -34.00
CA ALA A 101 -5.71 1.29 -35.41
C ALA A 101 -5.78 0.04 -36.31
N GLN A 102 -5.34 -1.12 -35.80
CA GLN A 102 -5.36 -2.39 -36.52
C GLN A 102 -6.78 -2.96 -36.68
N CYS A 103 -7.68 -2.65 -35.76
CA CYS A 103 -9.10 -3.03 -35.82
C CYS A 103 -10.00 -1.95 -36.45
N GLN A 104 -9.45 -0.85 -36.98
CA GLN A 104 -10.20 0.28 -37.57
C GLN A 104 -11.27 0.87 -36.63
N VAL A 105 -11.13 0.67 -35.32
CA VAL A 105 -12.01 1.25 -34.29
C VAL A 105 -11.26 2.40 -33.64
N SER A 106 -11.66 3.64 -33.96
CA SER A 106 -11.10 4.82 -33.32
C SER A 106 -11.76 5.04 -31.97
N VAL A 107 -11.10 4.60 -30.91
CA VAL A 107 -11.41 5.06 -29.55
C VAL A 107 -10.75 6.44 -29.38
N PRO A 108 -11.50 7.45 -28.88
CA PRO A 108 -10.93 8.77 -28.57
C PRO A 108 -9.74 8.63 -27.60
N GLN A 109 -8.90 9.66 -27.45
CA GLN A 109 -7.87 9.63 -26.41
C GLN A 109 -8.50 9.99 -25.05
N PRO A 110 -7.97 9.52 -23.91
CA PRO A 110 -8.49 9.90 -22.59
C PRO A 110 -8.58 11.43 -22.40
N SER A 111 -7.67 12.20 -23.00
CA SER A 111 -7.66 13.67 -23.06
C SER A 111 -8.81 14.29 -23.84
N ASP A 112 -9.35 13.58 -24.84
CA ASP A 112 -10.42 14.06 -25.72
C ASP A 112 -11.82 13.68 -25.20
N THR A 113 -11.88 13.06 -24.03
CA THR A 113 -13.12 12.69 -23.35
C THR A 113 -13.33 13.55 -22.10
N GLY A 114 -14.60 13.83 -21.75
CA GLY A 114 -14.95 14.63 -20.56
C GLY A 114 -14.53 14.00 -19.22
N TRP A 115 -14.03 12.76 -19.23
CA TRP A 115 -13.52 12.05 -18.06
C TRP A 115 -12.17 12.54 -17.56
N SER A 116 -11.41 13.27 -18.41
CA SER A 116 -10.18 13.93 -17.99
C SER A 116 -10.42 14.90 -16.83
N GLN A 117 -11.56 15.62 -16.83
CA GLN A 117 -11.90 16.57 -15.76
C GLN A 117 -12.36 15.90 -14.46
N SER A 118 -12.83 14.67 -14.51
CA SER A 118 -13.35 13.97 -13.32
C SER A 118 -12.25 13.34 -12.45
N PHE A 119 -11.08 13.05 -13.02
CA PHE A 119 -10.01 12.31 -12.34
C PHE A 119 -8.66 13.04 -12.26
N LEU A 120 -8.49 14.15 -13.00
CA LEU A 120 -7.25 14.96 -12.99
C LEU A 120 -7.40 16.30 -12.27
N ASP A 121 -8.58 16.64 -11.74
CA ASP A 121 -8.74 17.85 -10.93
C ASP A 121 -8.22 17.63 -9.49
N PRO A 122 -7.39 18.55 -8.96
CA PRO A 122 -6.78 18.48 -7.63
C PRO A 122 -7.76 18.68 -6.46
#